data_AF-V4A1H9-F1
#
_entry.id   AF-V4A1H9-F1
#
_cell.length_a   1.000
_cell.length_b   1.000
_cell.length_c   1.000
_cell.angle_alpha   90.00
_cell.angle_beta   90.00
_cell.angle_gamma   90.00
#
_symmetry.space_group_name_H-M   'P 1'
#
loop_
_entity.id
_entity.type
_entity.pdbx_description
1 polymer ?
#
loop_
_entity_poly.entity_id
_entity_poly.type
_entity_poly.pdbx_seq_one_letter_code
_entity_poly.pdbx_strand_id
1 'polypeptide(L)'
;DEHEFIWEDYLQATGTTAVPPTAFKHVSLQQGMTLEIQDLAQPNLLWLVKIIENVGGRLYLRYVGVESGTMDFWLFYLDVRLHPIGWCKERNYTYKPPKCK
;
A
#
# COMPACT_ATOMS: atom_id res chain seq x y z
N ASP A 1 -25.38 1.74 26.83
CA ASP A 1 -25.95 1.47 25.50
C ASP A 1 -25.07 2.04 24.42
N GLU A 2 -24.27 1.20 23.78
CA GLU A 2 -23.55 1.55 22.56
C GLU A 2 -24.52 1.33 21.40
N HIS A 3 -25.26 2.36 21.01
CA HIS A 3 -26.05 2.30 19.79
C HIS A 3 -25.09 2.27 18.59
N GLU A 4 -25.27 1.27 17.74
CA GLU A 4 -24.54 1.15 16.47
C GLU A 4 -24.79 2.40 15.62
N PHE A 5 -23.72 3.00 15.11
CA PHE A 5 -23.81 4.19 14.28
C PHE A 5 -24.10 3.80 12.83
N ILE A 6 -25.27 4.22 12.32
CA ILE A 6 -25.72 3.96 10.95
C ILE A 6 -25.51 5.23 10.12
N TRP A 7 -24.68 5.13 9.07
CA TRP A 7 -24.35 6.27 8.23
C TRP A 7 -25.56 6.82 7.47
N GLU A 8 -26.46 5.95 7.03
CA GLU A 8 -27.68 6.31 6.31
C GLU A 8 -28.56 7.25 7.15
N ASP A 9 -28.76 6.91 8.43
CA ASP A 9 -29.56 7.71 9.36
C ASP A 9 -28.92 9.08 9.61
N TYR A 10 -27.59 9.13 9.77
CA TYR A 10 -26.86 10.38 9.97
C TYR A 10 -26.97 11.31 8.76
N LEU A 11 -26.76 10.78 7.55
CA LEU A 11 -26.85 11.56 6.31
C LEU A 11 -28.28 12.10 6.13
N GLN A 12 -29.29 11.28 6.43
CA GLN A 12 -30.69 11.70 6.39
C GLN A 12 -30.99 12.78 7.45
N ALA A 13 -30.57 12.59 8.70
CA ALA A 13 -30.84 13.53 9.80
C ALA A 13 -30.16 14.89 9.60
N THR A 14 -29.00 14.91 8.96
CA THR A 14 -28.22 16.14 8.70
C THR A 14 -28.54 16.78 7.35
N GLY A 15 -29.33 16.12 6.49
CA GLY A 15 -29.59 16.58 5.13
C GLY A 15 -28.32 16.64 4.26
N THR A 16 -27.32 15.82 4.58
CA THR A 16 -26.05 15.77 3.85
C THR A 16 -26.01 14.58 2.88
N THR A 17 -25.09 14.63 1.92
CA THR A 17 -24.88 13.53 0.97
C THR A 17 -23.45 13.05 1.06
N ALA A 18 -23.25 11.73 1.07
CA ALA A 18 -21.93 11.16 0.96
C ALA A 18 -21.25 11.64 -0.33
N VAL A 19 -19.97 11.99 -0.23
CA VAL A 19 -19.17 12.26 -1.42
C VAL A 19 -19.12 11.00 -2.30
N PRO A 20 -19.23 11.12 -3.64
CA PRO A 20 -19.11 9.98 -4.52
C PRO A 20 -17.77 9.25 -4.30
N PRO A 21 -17.70 7.91 -4.40
CA PRO A 21 -16.43 7.19 -4.32
C PRO A 21 -15.40 7.66 -5.35
N THR A 22 -15.87 8.15 -6.50
CA THR A 22 -15.04 8.75 -7.57
C THR A 22 -14.40 10.09 -7.19
N ALA A 23 -14.87 10.75 -6.12
CA ALA A 23 -14.22 11.94 -5.57
C ALA A 23 -12.84 11.61 -4.99
N PHE A 24 -12.60 10.34 -4.64
CA PHE A 24 -11.29 9.85 -4.25
C PHE A 24 -10.64 9.15 -5.43
N LYS A 25 -9.41 9.57 -5.77
CA LYS A 25 -8.55 8.83 -6.69
C LYS A 25 -8.12 7.54 -6.00
N HIS A 26 -8.97 6.51 -6.05
CA HIS A 26 -8.61 5.19 -5.57
C HIS A 26 -7.49 4.65 -6.45
N VAL A 27 -6.28 4.57 -5.89
CA VAL A 27 -5.23 3.75 -6.51
C VAL A 27 -5.68 2.31 -6.30
N SER A 28 -6.15 1.66 -7.37
CA SER A 28 -6.55 0.25 -7.32
C SER A 28 -5.30 -0.60 -7.24
N LEU A 29 -4.80 -0.83 -6.02
CA LEU A 29 -3.67 -1.71 -5.76
C LEU A 29 -4.15 -3.17 -5.82
N GLN A 30 -3.91 -3.80 -6.96
CA GLN A 30 -4.35 -5.16 -7.25
C GLN A 30 -3.24 -6.18 -7.02
N GLN A 31 -3.65 -7.40 -6.68
CA GLN A 31 -2.75 -8.55 -6.67
C GLN A 31 -2.00 -8.64 -8.01
N GLY A 32 -0.71 -8.92 -7.92
CA GLY A 32 0.17 -9.03 -9.08
C GLY A 32 0.91 -7.73 -9.44
N MET A 33 0.45 -6.56 -8.98
CA MET A 33 1.16 -5.30 -9.20
C MET A 33 2.51 -5.29 -8.48
N THR A 34 3.45 -4.51 -9.01
CA THR A 34 4.78 -4.31 -8.43
C THR A 34 4.92 -2.86 -7.98
N LEU A 35 5.54 -2.66 -6.81
CA LEU A 35 5.84 -1.38 -6.20
C LEU A 35 7.34 -1.30 -5.85
N GLU A 36 7.82 -0.10 -5.57
CA GLU A 36 9.14 0.13 -5.00
C GLU A 36 9.01 0.31 -3.48
N ILE A 37 9.87 -0.33 -2.69
CA ILE A 37 9.95 -0.13 -1.25
C ILE A 37 11.33 0.37 -0.85
N GLN A 38 11.39 1.40 -0.01
CA GLN A 38 12.65 1.88 0.59
C GLN A 38 13.12 0.96 1.72
N ASP A 39 14.45 0.79 1.83
CA ASP A 39 15.08 0.15 2.97
C ASP A 39 14.87 0.98 4.24
N LEU A 40 14.64 0.31 5.37
CA LEU A 40 14.38 0.95 6.66
C LEU A 40 15.59 1.73 7.20
N ALA A 41 16.80 1.23 6.98
CA ALA A 41 18.03 1.83 7.51
C ALA A 41 18.66 2.81 6.51
N GLN A 42 18.45 2.60 5.22
CA GLN A 42 19.05 3.38 4.13
C GLN A 42 17.97 3.81 3.12
N PRO A 43 17.27 4.93 3.34
CA PRO A 43 16.13 5.35 2.51
C PRO A 43 16.48 5.62 1.03
N ASN A 44 17.75 5.84 0.70
CA ASN A 44 18.22 5.98 -0.69
C ASN A 44 18.38 4.63 -1.42
N LEU A 45 18.10 3.52 -0.74
CA LEU A 45 18.11 2.18 -1.30
C LEU A 45 16.69 1.66 -1.39
N LEU A 46 16.36 1.09 -2.55
CA LEU A 46 15.04 0.55 -2.83
C LEU A 46 15.13 -0.88 -3.34
N TRP A 47 14.04 -1.62 -3.19
CA TRP A 47 13.82 -2.86 -3.94
C TRP A 47 12.39 -2.96 -4.44
N LEU A 48 12.17 -3.91 -5.34
CA LEU A 48 10.84 -4.20 -5.87
C LEU A 48 10.10 -5.17 -4.97
N VAL A 49 8.82 -4.90 -4.75
CA VAL A 49 7.89 -5.82 -4.08
C VAL A 49 6.65 -6.05 -4.93
N LYS A 50 6.14 -7.28 -4.91
CA LYS A 50 4.91 -7.68 -5.58
C LYS A 50 3.78 -7.78 -4.57
N ILE A 51 2.61 -7.28 -4.93
CA ILE A 51 1.38 -7.45 -4.15
C ILE A 51 0.89 -8.89 -4.31
N ILE A 52 0.97 -9.67 -3.24
CA ILE A 52 0.44 -11.03 -3.16
C ILE A 52 -1.04 -10.99 -2.78
N GLU A 53 -1.44 -10.07 -1.90
CA GLU A 53 -2.83 -9.90 -1.46
C GLU A 53 -3.07 -8.45 -1.02
N ASN A 54 -4.33 -7.99 -1.09
CA ASN A 54 -4.75 -6.70 -0.54
C ASN A 54 -6.05 -6.90 0.25
N VAL A 55 -5.99 -6.65 1.56
CA VAL A 55 -7.12 -6.76 2.48
C VAL A 55 -7.35 -5.40 3.12
N GLY A 56 -8.38 -4.68 2.64
CA GLY A 56 -8.77 -3.37 3.20
C GLY A 56 -7.64 -2.32 3.17
N GLY A 57 -6.73 -2.37 2.20
CA GLY A 57 -5.57 -1.47 2.10
C GLY A 57 -4.32 -1.98 2.82
N ARG A 58 -4.40 -3.10 3.55
CA ARG A 58 -3.21 -3.81 4.03
C ARG A 58 -2.73 -4.76 2.94
N LEU A 59 -1.52 -4.54 2.45
CA LEU A 59 -0.90 -5.29 1.36
C LEU A 59 -0.04 -6.41 1.94
N TYR A 60 -0.24 -7.64 1.47
CA TYR A 60 0.72 -8.72 1.66
C TYR A 60 1.73 -8.65 0.51
N LEU A 61 3.00 -8.41 0.85
CA LEU A 61 4.05 -8.06 -0.09
C LEU A 61 5.17 -9.09 -0.09
N ARG A 62 5.71 -9.34 -1.27
CA ARG A 62 6.87 -10.21 -1.49
C ARG A 62 7.96 -9.47 -2.23
N TYR A 63 9.21 -9.57 -1.78
CA TYR A 63 10.34 -9.06 -2.55
C TYR A 63 10.50 -9.81 -3.88
N VAL A 64 10.64 -9.07 -4.97
CA VAL A 64 10.88 -9.66 -6.30
C VAL A 64 12.23 -10.40 -6.27
N GLY A 65 12.23 -11.65 -6.75
CA GLY A 65 13.41 -12.51 -6.78
C GLY A 65 13.65 -13.34 -5.51
N VAL A 66 12.76 -13.23 -4.51
CA VAL A 66 12.84 -14.03 -3.27
C VAL A 66 11.81 -15.17 -3.31
N GLU A 67 12.20 -16.34 -2.80
CA GLU A 67 11.33 -17.51 -2.71
C GLU A 67 10.11 -17.24 -1.82
N SER A 68 8.99 -17.85 -2.20
CA SER A 68 7.69 -17.66 -1.55
C SER A 68 7.72 -17.96 -0.05
N GLY A 69 7.21 -17.03 0.77
CA GLY A 69 7.00 -17.24 2.20
C GLY A 69 8.24 -17.07 3.09
N THR A 70 9.41 -16.79 2.53
CA THR A 70 10.65 -16.62 3.33
C THR A 70 10.78 -15.21 3.91
N MET A 71 10.34 -14.18 3.17
CA MET A 71 10.48 -12.76 3.55
C MET A 71 9.22 -11.95 3.22
N ASP A 72 8.07 -12.60 3.13
CA ASP A 72 6.81 -11.92 2.87
C ASP A 72 6.37 -11.13 4.11
N PHE A 73 5.72 -9.99 3.92
CA PHE A 73 5.30 -9.12 5.02
C PHE A 73 4.04 -8.33 4.70
N TRP A 74 3.34 -7.91 5.76
CA TRP A 74 2.18 -7.02 5.63
C TRP A 74 2.59 -5.56 5.77
N LEU A 75 2.04 -4.70 4.91
CA LEU A 75 2.23 -3.26 5.01
C LEU A 75 0.98 -2.48 4.60
N PHE A 76 0.70 -1.36 5.25
CA PHE A 76 -0.40 -0.50 4.82
C PHE A 76 -0.01 0.27 3.56
N TYR A 77 -0.93 0.43 2.62
CA TYR A 77 -0.63 1.05 1.33
C TYR A 77 -0.21 2.53 1.41
N LEU A 78 -0.49 3.20 2.53
CA LEU A 78 -0.04 4.57 2.82
C LEU A 78 1.33 4.61 3.54
N ASP A 79 2.02 3.49 3.71
CA ASP A 79 3.38 3.52 4.27
C ASP A 79 4.29 4.38 3.38
N VAL A 80 4.98 5.33 4.01
CA VAL A 80 5.84 6.31 3.34
C VAL A 80 7.00 5.72 2.54
N ARG A 81 7.32 4.44 2.76
CA ARG A 81 8.37 3.72 2.04
C ARG A 81 7.87 3.11 0.74
N LEU A 82 6.56 2.97 0.55
CA LEU A 82 5.97 2.40 -0.67
C LEU A 82 5.78 3.48 -1.72
N HIS A 83 6.32 3.22 -2.91
CA HIS A 83 6.29 4.15 -4.03
C HIS A 83 5.87 3.46 -5.33
N PRO A 84 5.27 4.20 -6.27
CA PRO A 84 5.03 3.70 -7.61
C PRO A 84 6.35 3.43 -8.35
N ILE A 85 6.31 2.52 -9.33
CA ILE A 85 7.44 2.27 -10.22
C ILE A 85 7.87 3.56 -10.92
N GLY A 86 9.18 3.84 -10.90
CA GLY A 86 9.81 5.04 -11.46
C GLY A 86 10.36 5.99 -10.40
N TRP A 87 9.90 5.89 -9.15
CA TRP A 87 10.24 6.84 -8.08
C TRP A 87 11.73 6.84 -7.73
N CYS A 88 12.37 5.67 -7.69
CA CYS A 88 13.80 5.46 -7.50
C CYS A 88 14.60 6.20 -8.58
N LYS A 89 14.19 6.05 -9.84
CA LYS A 89 14.85 6.68 -11.00
C LYS A 89 14.74 8.21 -10.94
N GLU A 90 13.55 8.73 -10.63
CA GLU A 90 13.33 10.19 -10.51
C GLU A 90 14.23 10.86 -9.47
N ARG A 91 14.60 10.13 -8.41
CA ARG A 91 15.42 10.64 -7.30
C ARG A 91 16.91 10.29 -7.42
N ASN A 92 17.32 9.61 -8.49
CA ASN A 92 18.67 9.08 -8.65
C ASN A 92 19.08 8.17 -7.48
N TYR A 93 18.14 7.38 -6.98
CA TYR A 93 18.38 6.38 -5.95
C TYR A 93 18.83 5.04 -6.56
N THR A 94 19.22 4.11 -5.70
CA THR A 94 19.82 2.84 -6.13
C THR A 94 18.97 1.65 -5.74
N TYR A 95 18.84 0.69 -6.65
CA TYR A 95 18.26 -0.60 -6.30
C TYR A 95 19.26 -1.48 -5.58
N LYS A 96 18.83 -2.06 -4.47
CA LYS A 96 19.59 -3.06 -3.73
C LYS A 96 18.70 -4.22 -3.31
N PRO A 97 19.04 -5.47 -3.66
CA PRO A 97 18.30 -6.63 -3.19
C PRO A 97 18.22 -6.65 -1.65
N PRO A 98 17.09 -7.09 -1.08
CA PRO A 98 17.01 -7.34 0.35
C PRO A 98 18.10 -8.33 0.73
N LYS A 99 18.72 -8.11 1.89
CA LYS A 99 19.63 -9.10 2.46
C LYS A 99 18.76 -10.24 2.97
N CYS A 100 18.76 -11.38 2.28
CA CYS A 100 18.26 -12.62 2.87
C CYS A 100 19.03 -12.83 4.18
N LYS A 101 18.32 -12.84 5.31
CA LYS A 101 18.85 -13.34 6.58
C LYS A 101 18.36 -14.76 6.75
#